data_AF-A0A820Q9R3-F1
#
_entry.id   AF-A0A820Q9R3-F1
#
_cell.length_a   1.000
_cell.length_b   1.000
_cell.length_c   1.000
_cell.angle_alpha   90.00
_cell.angle_beta   90.00
_cell.angle_gamma   90.00
#
_symmetry.space_group_name_H-M   'P 1'
#
loop_
_entity.id
_entity.type
_entity.pdbx_description
1 polymer ?
#
loop_
_entity_poly.entity_id
_entity_poly.type
_entity_poly.pdbx_seq_one_letter_code
_entity_poly.pdbx_strand_id
1 'polypeptide(L)'
;KLGSLVTEKDLDAGRVYPPVPSIHEVTVKIAAHLAEHLYKQKKAWNYPEPENKEDFIRMQLYDTSYQYFGPSTWKWPEQHHKPRDISSFDDNIALDA
;
A
#
# COMPACT_ATOMS: atom_id res chain seq x y z
N LYS A 1 10.46 -21.37 6.03
CA LYS A 1 11.04 -22.10 7.19
C LYS A 1 11.80 -21.09 8.07
N LEU A 2 11.67 -21.15 9.40
CA LEU A 2 12.38 -20.24 10.32
C LEU A 2 13.88 -20.60 10.44
N GLY A 3 14.21 -21.89 10.52
CA GLY A 3 15.60 -22.34 10.69
C GLY A 3 16.54 -21.95 9.54
N SER A 4 16.02 -21.71 8.34
CA SER A 4 16.82 -21.23 7.20
C SER A 4 17.18 -19.73 7.29
N LEU A 5 16.67 -19.01 8.29
CA LEU A 5 16.94 -17.58 8.49
C LEU A 5 18.04 -17.33 9.54
N VAL A 6 18.54 -18.39 10.18
CA VAL A 6 19.68 -18.33 11.10
C VAL A 6 20.96 -18.31 10.27
N THR A 7 21.82 -17.32 10.50
CA THR A 7 23.09 -17.21 9.77
C THR A 7 24.18 -18.08 10.42
N GLU A 8 25.23 -18.45 9.67
CA GLU A 8 26.38 -19.16 10.24
C GLU A 8 27.01 -18.38 11.39
N LYS A 9 27.07 -17.05 11.27
CA LYS A 9 27.54 -16.15 12.34
C LYS A 9 26.70 -16.26 13.62
N ASP A 10 25.38 -16.46 13.49
CA ASP A 10 24.53 -16.66 14.66
C ASP A 10 24.83 -18.01 15.33
N LEU A 11 25.05 -19.07 14.53
CA LEU A 11 25.41 -20.39 15.02
C LEU A 11 26.80 -20.40 15.70
N ASP A 12 27.79 -19.74 15.10
CA ASP A 12 29.14 -19.59 15.67
C ASP A 12 29.11 -18.86 17.02
N ALA A 13 28.17 -17.92 17.19
CA ALA A 13 27.91 -17.24 18.45
C ALA A 13 27.05 -18.06 19.43
N GLY A 14 26.71 -19.31 19.11
CA GLY A 14 25.89 -20.20 19.92
C GLY A 14 24.40 -19.87 19.92
N ARG A 15 23.92 -19.04 18.98
CA ARG A 15 22.52 -18.61 18.90
C ARG A 15 21.74 -19.57 17.99
N VAL A 16 20.64 -20.11 18.52
CA VAL A 16 19.74 -21.02 17.79
C VAL A 16 18.64 -20.26 17.04
N TYR A 17 18.46 -18.97 17.34
CA TYR A 17 17.44 -18.11 16.74
C TYR A 17 18.06 -16.86 16.12
N PRO A 18 17.42 -16.30 15.07
CA PRO A 18 17.84 -15.01 14.54
C PRO A 18 17.79 -13.92 15.63
N PRO A 19 18.63 -12.87 15.53
CA PRO A 19 18.64 -11.76 16.47
C PRO A 19 17.28 -11.04 16.57
N VAL A 20 16.90 -10.59 17.78
CA VAL A 20 15.65 -9.83 17.99
C VAL A 20 15.50 -8.59 17.08
N PRO A 21 16.56 -7.80 16.80
CA PRO A 21 16.42 -6.66 15.90
C PRO A 21 15.98 -7.01 14.47
N SER A 22 16.18 -8.25 14.01
CA SER A 22 15.75 -8.69 12.68
C SER A 22 14.38 -9.36 12.67
N ILE A 23 13.62 -9.30 13.78
CA ILE A 23 12.34 -10.00 13.93
C ILE A 23 11.31 -9.61 12.86
N HIS A 24 11.27 -8.34 12.46
CA HIS A 24 10.35 -7.86 11.42
C HIS A 24 10.66 -8.51 10.07
N GLU A 25 11.93 -8.55 9.69
CA GLU A 25 12.40 -9.19 8.46
C GLU A 25 12.14 -10.70 8.45
N VAL A 26 12.39 -11.36 9.59
CA VAL A 26 12.08 -12.79 9.77
C VAL A 26 10.59 -13.05 9.60
N THR A 27 9.75 -12.20 10.20
CA THR A 27 8.29 -12.31 10.13
C THR A 27 7.77 -12.17 8.70
N VAL A 28 8.26 -11.16 7.96
CA VAL A 28 7.88 -10.92 6.57
C VAL A 28 8.22 -12.13 5.69
N LYS A 29 9.42 -12.70 5.84
CA LYS A 29 9.84 -13.88 5.06
C LYS A 29 8.99 -15.11 5.35
N ILE A 30 8.60 -15.31 6.61
CA ILE A 30 7.71 -16.42 6.99
C ILE A 30 6.31 -16.22 6.38
N ALA A 31 5.76 -15.01 6.48
CA ALA A 31 4.46 -14.68 5.92
C ALA A 31 4.45 -14.82 4.39
N ALA A 32 5.51 -14.40 3.70
CA ALA A 32 5.63 -14.55 2.24
C ALA A 32 5.63 -16.02 1.83
N HIS A 33 6.41 -16.85 2.53
CA HIS A 33 6.43 -18.29 2.29
C HIS A 33 5.07 -18.96 2.56
N LEU A 34 4.35 -18.50 3.61
CA LEU A 34 3.00 -18.97 3.89
C LEU A 34 2.03 -18.56 2.79
N ALA A 35 2.09 -17.31 2.32
CA ALA A 35 1.26 -16.83 1.21
C ALA A 35 1.50 -17.67 -0.05
N GLU A 36 2.75 -17.89 -0.45
CA GLU A 36 3.09 -18.76 -1.57
C GLU A 36 2.50 -20.17 -1.41
N HIS A 37 2.59 -20.75 -0.22
CA HIS A 37 2.04 -22.07 0.06
C HIS A 37 0.51 -22.10 -0.05
N LEU A 38 -0.16 -21.09 0.49
CA LEU A 38 -1.63 -20.96 0.46
C LEU A 38 -2.16 -20.75 -0.96
N TYR A 39 -1.50 -19.92 -1.77
CA TYR A 39 -1.86 -19.73 -3.18
C TYR A 39 -1.63 -21.02 -3.99
N LYS A 40 -0.50 -21.70 -3.81
CA LYS A 40 -0.22 -23.01 -4.46
C LYS A 40 -1.26 -24.06 -4.10
N GLN A 41 -1.72 -24.09 -2.84
CA GLN A 41 -2.74 -25.01 -2.37
C GLN A 41 -4.18 -24.58 -2.69
N LYS A 42 -4.39 -23.42 -3.34
CA LYS A 42 -5.72 -22.82 -3.57
C LYS A 42 -6.54 -22.65 -2.29
N LYS A 43 -5.86 -22.30 -1.18
CA LYS A 43 -6.44 -22.03 0.13
C LYS A 43 -6.34 -20.56 0.55
N ALA A 44 -5.74 -19.71 -0.28
CA ALA A 44 -5.74 -18.27 -0.07
C ALA A 44 -7.15 -17.70 -0.26
N TRP A 45 -7.48 -16.64 0.48
CA TRP A 45 -8.77 -15.95 0.35
C TRP A 45 -8.66 -14.63 -0.41
N ASN A 46 -7.49 -13.98 -0.38
CA ASN A 46 -7.28 -12.69 -1.04
C ASN A 46 -7.05 -12.89 -2.54
N TYR A 47 -7.80 -12.16 -3.38
CA TYR A 47 -7.70 -12.23 -4.84
C TYR A 47 -7.89 -10.85 -5.47
N PRO A 48 -7.15 -10.52 -6.56
CA PRO A 48 -6.21 -11.37 -7.29
C PRO A 48 -4.91 -11.70 -6.51
N GLU A 49 -4.21 -12.76 -6.92
CA GLU A 49 -2.92 -13.11 -6.31
C GLU A 49 -1.90 -11.98 -6.57
N PRO A 50 -1.27 -11.42 -5.52
CA PRO A 50 -0.30 -10.35 -5.70
C PRO A 50 0.95 -10.88 -6.42
N GLU A 51 1.47 -10.06 -7.35
CA GLU A 51 2.67 -10.34 -8.13
C GLU A 51 3.87 -10.55 -7.21
N ASN A 52 4.14 -9.56 -6.34
CA ASN A 52 5.11 -9.69 -5.26
C ASN A 52 4.41 -9.82 -3.89
N LYS A 53 4.44 -11.04 -3.34
CA LYS A 53 3.83 -11.37 -2.04
C LYS A 53 4.55 -10.69 -0.87
N GLU A 54 5.87 -10.52 -0.98
CA GLU A 54 6.64 -9.89 0.08
C GLU A 54 6.30 -8.40 0.20
N ASP A 55 6.30 -7.68 -0.93
CA ASP A 55 5.92 -6.26 -0.96
C ASP A 55 4.48 -6.07 -0.51
N PHE A 56 3.57 -6.94 -0.96
CA PHE A 56 2.19 -6.94 -0.51
C PHE A 56 2.09 -7.06 1.02
N ILE A 57 2.82 -8.00 1.62
CA ILE A 57 2.83 -8.18 3.08
C ILE A 57 3.43 -6.96 3.78
N ARG A 58 4.51 -6.38 3.25
CA ARG A 58 5.12 -5.16 3.82
C ARG A 58 4.14 -3.98 3.82
N MET A 59 3.33 -3.83 2.77
CA MET A 59 2.28 -2.80 2.71
C MET A 59 1.16 -3.02 3.73
N GLN A 60 0.98 -4.24 4.23
CA GLN A 60 -0.03 -4.56 5.24
C GLN A 60 0.52 -4.47 6.68
N LEU A 61 1.82 -4.25 6.86
CA LEU A 61 2.40 -4.09 8.18
C LEU A 61 1.91 -2.81 8.85
N TYR A 62 1.77 -2.88 10.16
CA TYR A 62 1.45 -1.71 10.97
C TYR A 62 2.61 -0.71 10.93
N ASP A 63 2.33 0.50 10.46
CA ASP A 63 3.26 1.63 10.51
C ASP A 63 3.06 2.39 11.83
N THR A 64 4.16 2.61 12.55
CA THR A 64 4.17 3.35 13.81
C THR A 64 4.30 4.86 13.62
N SER A 65 4.49 5.32 12.37
CA SER A 65 4.60 6.73 12.04
C SER A 65 3.27 7.47 12.23
N TYR A 66 3.35 8.76 12.58
CA TYR A 66 2.17 9.61 12.64
C TYR A 66 1.63 9.87 11.23
N GLN A 67 0.33 9.67 11.07
CA GLN A 67 -0.36 9.97 9.82
C GLN A 67 -0.58 11.48 9.67
N TYR A 68 -0.62 11.95 8.43
CA TYR A 68 -1.01 13.32 8.13
C TYR A 68 -2.53 13.46 8.23
N PHE A 69 -2.99 14.38 9.06
CA PHE A 69 -4.42 14.60 9.34
C PHE A 69 -5.05 15.74 8.51
N GLY A 70 -4.25 16.51 7.77
CA GLY A 70 -4.78 17.56 6.90
C GLY A 70 -5.43 16.99 5.63
N PRO A 71 -6.32 17.74 4.96
CA PRO A 71 -6.86 17.32 3.69
C PRO A 71 -5.77 17.23 2.63
N SER A 72 -5.76 16.14 1.85
CA SER A 72 -4.96 16.08 0.62
C SER A 72 -5.52 17.08 -0.37
N THR A 73 -4.74 18.09 -0.75
CA THR A 73 -5.13 19.11 -1.74
C THR A 73 -4.40 18.88 -3.05
N TRP A 74 -5.07 19.09 -4.17
CA TRP A 74 -4.47 18.96 -5.49
C TRP A 74 -4.85 20.12 -6.43
N LYS A 75 -3.92 20.39 -7.34
CA LYS A 75 -4.02 21.27 -8.52
C LYS A 75 -5.18 20.90 -9.45
N TRP A 76 -6.28 21.65 -9.54
CA TRP A 76 -7.26 21.39 -10.62
C TRP A 76 -6.81 22.06 -11.95
N PRO A 77 -7.07 21.49 -13.15
CA PRO A 77 -6.67 22.09 -14.44
C PRO A 77 -7.44 23.36 -14.80
N GLU A 78 -6.74 24.45 -15.19
CA GLU A 78 -7.26 25.83 -15.38
C GLU A 78 -8.50 25.98 -16.29
N GLN A 79 -8.73 25.03 -17.20
CA GLN A 79 -9.80 25.08 -18.20
C GLN A 79 -11.22 24.97 -17.62
N HIS A 80 -11.36 24.50 -16.37
CA HIS A 80 -12.66 24.25 -15.74
C HIS A 80 -12.95 25.16 -14.53
N HIS A 81 -12.07 26.11 -14.22
CA HIS A 81 -12.26 27.02 -13.06
C HIS A 81 -12.95 28.31 -13.42
N LYS A 82 -13.08 28.60 -14.73
CA LYS A 82 -13.74 29.83 -15.16
C LYS A 82 -15.24 29.59 -15.09
N PRO A 83 -15.98 30.35 -14.26
CA PRO A 83 -17.43 30.34 -14.37
C PRO A 83 -17.80 30.65 -15.82
N ARG A 84 -18.87 30.01 -16.32
CA ARG A 84 -19.39 30.29 -17.65
C ARG A 84 -19.62 31.80 -17.75
N ASP A 85 -19.05 32.43 -18.76
CA ASP A 85 -19.24 33.85 -19.00
C ASP A 85 -20.71 34.10 -19.40
N ILE A 86 -21.50 34.59 -18.45
CA ILE A 86 -22.92 34.93 -18.62
C ILE A 86 -23.12 36.27 -19.33
N SER A 87 -22.05 37.02 -19.65
CA SER A 87 -22.17 38.26 -20.45
C SER A 87 -22.57 38.03 -21.91
N SER A 88 -22.66 36.76 -22.34
CA SER A 88 -23.08 36.34 -23.67
C SER A 88 -24.52 35.80 -23.74
N PHE A 89 -25.28 35.84 -22.63
CA PHE A 89 -26.71 35.56 -22.69
C PHE A 89 -27.42 36.78 -23.28
N ASP A 90 -28.01 36.62 -24.47
CA ASP A 90 -28.74 37.68 -25.16
C ASP A 90 -29.90 38.19 -24.29
N ASP A 91 -29.74 39.38 -23.70
CA ASP A 91 -30.77 40.09 -22.92
C ASP A 91 -31.99 40.54 -23.76
N ASN A 92 -32.07 40.15 -25.04
CA ASN A 92 -33.07 40.63 -26.00
C ASN A 92 -34.34 39.74 -26.13
N ILE A 93 -34.60 38.82 -25.19
CA ILE A 93 -35.81 37.96 -25.22
C ILE A 93 -37.02 38.59 -24.49
N ALA A 94 -36.91 39.81 -23.95
CA ALA A 94 -37.95 40.44 -23.14
C ALA A 94 -38.68 41.63 -23.77
N LEU A 95 -39.00 41.59 -25.09
CA LEU A 95 -39.82 42.62 -25.74
C LEU A 95 -40.94 42.10 -26.67
N ASP A 96 -41.24 40.80 -26.68
CA ASP A 96 -42.35 40.20 -27.46
C ASP A 96 -43.45 39.60 -26.54
N ALA A 97 -43.97 40.38 -25.59
CA ALA A 97 -45.15 40.02 -24.79
C ALA A 97 -46.23 41.10 -24.84
#